data_AF-A0A1I6GBZ5-F1
#
_entry.id   AF-A0A1I6GBZ5-F1
#
_cell.length_a   1.000
_cell.length_b   1.000
_cell.length_c   1.000
_cell.angle_alpha   90.00
_cell.angle_beta   90.00
_cell.angle_gamma   90.00
#
_symmetry.space_group_name_H-M   'P 1'
#
loop_
_entity.id
_entity.type
_entity.pdbx_description
1 polymer ?
#
loop_
_entity_poly.entity_id
_entity_poly.type
_entity_poly.pdbx_seq_one_letter_code
_entity_poly.pdbx_strand_id
1 'polypeptide(L)'
;MKHIYVVVERDPLVAIDLQEIIADYDDGASVRLVETLDDAVAILTTTLSTATVVVSSSADLVISSGLGDAVSSTQSRMIIIDQEVSAEPGSVLHCRYLKAPFTTESLTQALSTFSDVAQ
;
A
#
# COMPACT_ATOMS: atom_id res chain seq x y z
N MET A 1 -19.00 -0.81 -4.61
CA MET A 1 -18.29 -1.54 -3.54
C MET A 1 -17.31 -0.57 -2.92
N LYS A 2 -17.14 -0.58 -1.59
CA LYS A 2 -16.23 0.34 -0.91
C LYS A 2 -14.79 -0.18 -1.05
N HIS A 3 -13.86 0.58 -1.62
CA HIS A 3 -12.47 0.16 -1.68
C HIS A 3 -11.84 0.22 -0.28
N ILE A 4 -11.04 -0.81 0.06
CA ILE A 4 -10.34 -0.89 1.34
C ILE A 4 -8.88 -0.55 1.12
N TYR A 5 -8.37 0.40 1.91
CA TYR A 5 -6.96 0.75 1.92
C TYR A 5 -6.36 0.43 3.29
N VAL A 6 -5.16 -0.14 3.30
CA VAL A 6 -4.37 -0.35 4.51
C VAL A 6 -3.08 0.45 4.36
N VAL A 7 -2.93 1.48 5.19
CA VAL A 7 -1.74 2.33 5.20
C VAL A 7 -0.85 1.87 6.34
N VAL A 8 0.39 1.50 6.03
CA VAL A 8 1.42 1.09 6.97
C VAL A 8 2.45 2.20 7.09
N GLU A 9 2.38 2.97 8.17
CA GLU A 9 3.26 4.11 8.42
C GLU A 9 3.39 4.34 9.93
N ARG A 10 4.63 4.49 10.40
CA ARG A 10 4.97 4.71 11.81
C ARG A 10 4.89 6.19 12.19
N ASP A 11 5.13 7.09 11.25
CA ASP A 11 4.99 8.52 11.48
C ASP A 11 3.51 8.93 11.37
N PRO A 12 2.87 9.36 12.47
CA PRO A 12 1.45 9.67 12.46
C PRO A 12 1.10 10.85 11.54
N LEU A 13 2.03 11.78 11.29
CA LEU A 13 1.79 12.90 10.39
C LEU A 13 1.76 12.40 8.94
N VAL A 14 2.72 11.57 8.56
CA VAL A 14 2.76 10.97 7.22
C VAL A 14 1.55 10.04 6.99
N ALA A 15 1.14 9.30 8.02
CA ALA A 15 -0.04 8.43 7.94
C ALA A 15 -1.33 9.21 7.67
N ILE A 16 -1.49 10.37 8.32
CA ILE A 16 -2.63 11.28 8.10
C ILE A 16 -2.56 11.87 6.69
N ASP A 17 -1.41 12.37 6.25
CA ASP A 17 -1.24 12.93 4.90
C ASP A 17 -1.59 11.88 3.82
N LEU A 18 -1.13 10.64 3.99
CA LEU A 18 -1.46 9.54 3.08
C LEU A 18 -2.96 9.23 3.08
N GLN A 19 -3.62 9.26 4.24
CA GLN A 19 -5.06 9.07 4.37
C GLN A 19 -5.84 10.15 3.61
N GLU A 20 -5.45 11.41 3.76
CA GLU A 20 -6.08 12.56 3.09
C GLU A 20 -5.93 12.43 1.57
N ILE A 21 -4.73 12.11 1.07
CA ILE A 21 -4.50 11.91 -0.37
C ILE A 21 -5.38 10.79 -0.93
N ILE A 22 -5.52 9.67 -0.20
CA ILE A 22 -6.38 8.55 -0.62
C ILE A 22 -7.86 8.96 -0.60
N ALA A 23 -8.30 9.70 0.42
CA ALA A 23 -9.68 10.17 0.52
C ALA A 23 -10.05 11.15 -0.60
N ASP A 24 -9.12 12.01 -1.00
CA ASP A 24 -9.28 12.91 -2.14
C ASP A 24 -9.32 12.17 -3.48
N TYR A 25 -8.57 11.07 -3.60
CA TYR A 25 -8.53 10.24 -4.81
C TYR A 25 -9.75 9.34 -4.98
N ASP A 26 -10.25 8.74 -3.90
CA ASP A 26 -11.31 7.72 -3.90
C ASP A 26 -12.38 8.08 -2.86
N ASP A 27 -13.34 8.90 -3.29
CA ASP A 27 -14.43 9.36 -2.44
C ASP A 27 -15.28 8.17 -1.96
N GLY A 28 -15.27 7.98 -0.65
CA GLY A 28 -15.89 6.83 -0.01
C GLY A 28 -14.95 5.64 0.23
N ALA A 29 -13.64 5.77 0.07
CA ALA A 29 -12.67 4.75 0.51
C ALA A 29 -12.77 4.42 2.02
N SER A 30 -12.41 3.20 2.41
CA SER A 30 -12.22 2.82 3.81
C SER A 30 -10.73 2.66 4.09
N VAL A 31 -10.12 3.69 4.68
CA VAL A 31 -8.70 3.67 5.03
C VAL A 31 -8.50 3.15 6.46
N ARG A 32 -7.61 2.17 6.63
CA ARG A 32 -7.14 1.68 7.92
C ARG A 32 -5.66 2.02 8.07
N LEU A 33 -5.33 2.74 9.13
CA LEU A 33 -3.95 3.07 9.47
C LEU A 33 -3.40 2.00 10.43
N VAL A 34 -2.18 1.53 10.16
CA VAL A 34 -1.41 0.67 11.05
C VAL A 34 0.05 1.11 11.08
N GLU A 35 0.73 0.87 12.20
CA GLU A 35 2.11 1.31 12.40
C GLU A 35 3.13 0.25 12.01
N THR A 36 2.72 -1.02 11.91
CA THR A 36 3.63 -2.14 11.69
C THR A 36 3.23 -3.01 10.51
N LEU A 37 4.23 -3.64 9.90
CA LEU A 37 4.04 -4.62 8.83
C LEU A 37 3.27 -5.84 9.33
N ASP A 38 3.49 -6.25 10.58
CA ASP A 38 2.82 -7.40 11.20
C ASP A 38 1.32 -7.14 11.37
N ASP A 39 0.93 -5.93 11.78
CA ASP A 39 -0.48 -5.52 11.86
C ASP A 39 -1.15 -5.54 10.48
N ALA A 40 -0.42 -5.10 9.45
CA ALA A 40 -0.92 -5.13 8.07
C ALA A 40 -1.16 -6.58 7.59
N VAL A 41 -0.21 -7.49 7.86
CA VAL A 41 -0.36 -8.93 7.57
C VAL A 41 -1.57 -9.50 8.31
N ALA A 42 -1.74 -9.19 9.60
CA ALA A 42 -2.88 -9.64 10.38
C ALA A 42 -4.21 -9.13 9.81
N ILE A 43 -4.29 -7.88 9.35
CA ILE A 43 -5.49 -7.34 8.71
C ILE A 43 -5.80 -8.06 7.40
N LEU A 44 -4.81 -8.24 6.51
CA LEU A 44 -5.03 -8.87 5.21
C LEU A 44 -5.50 -10.32 5.36
N THR A 45 -4.86 -11.07 6.25
CA THR A 45 -5.17 -12.49 6.47
C THR A 45 -6.52 -12.71 7.16
N THR A 46 -7.02 -11.73 7.93
CA THR A 46 -8.31 -11.85 8.64
C THR A 46 -9.51 -11.32 7.86
N THR A 47 -9.32 -10.31 7.00
CA THR A 47 -10.45 -9.57 6.42
C THR A 47 -11.01 -10.22 5.14
N LEU A 48 -10.39 -11.28 4.59
CA LEU A 48 -10.78 -12.05 3.38
C LEU A 48 -11.17 -11.20 2.16
N SER A 49 -10.83 -9.92 2.13
CA SER A 49 -11.25 -8.96 1.11
C SER A 49 -10.02 -8.32 0.48
N THR A 50 -10.13 -8.07 -0.82
CA THR A 50 -9.10 -7.40 -1.60
C THR A 50 -8.92 -5.96 -1.08
N ALA A 51 -7.68 -5.59 -0.80
CA ALA A 51 -7.31 -4.26 -0.35
C ALA A 51 -6.18 -3.67 -1.21
N THR A 52 -6.01 -2.36 -1.12
CA THR A 52 -4.81 -1.67 -1.59
C THR A 52 -3.96 -1.30 -0.39
N VAL A 53 -2.76 -1.86 -0.31
CA VAL A 53 -1.82 -1.62 0.78
C VAL A 53 -0.85 -0.51 0.36
N VAL A 54 -0.71 0.52 1.17
CA VAL A 54 0.29 1.57 0.99
C VAL A 54 1.25 1.48 2.16
N VAL A 55 2.51 1.13 1.90
CA VAL A 55 3.50 0.91 2.96
C VAL A 55 4.67 1.85 2.81
N SER A 56 4.96 2.61 3.85
CA SER A 56 6.12 3.49 3.94
C SER A 56 7.21 2.79 4.75
N SER A 57 8.08 2.08 4.03
CA SER A 57 9.15 1.26 4.58
C SER A 57 10.12 0.87 3.47
N SER A 58 11.34 0.46 3.82
CA SER A 58 12.27 -0.06 2.82
C SER A 58 11.74 -1.36 2.19
N ALA A 59 12.03 -1.54 0.90
CA ALA A 59 11.62 -2.74 0.17
C ALA A 59 12.10 -4.04 0.85
N ASP A 60 13.34 -4.05 1.36
CA ASP A 60 13.91 -5.21 2.06
C ASP A 60 13.09 -5.63 3.29
N LEU A 61 12.61 -4.67 4.08
CA LEU A 61 11.78 -4.95 5.24
C LEU A 61 10.44 -5.54 4.81
N VAL A 62 9.81 -5.00 3.77
CA VAL A 62 8.53 -5.49 3.24
C VAL A 62 8.64 -6.92 2.70
N ILE A 63 9.74 -7.24 2.01
CA ILE A 63 10.00 -8.60 1.51
C ILE A 63 10.16 -9.57 2.69
N SER A 64 10.93 -9.18 3.71
CA SER A 64 11.22 -10.04 4.85
C SER A 64 10.04 -10.23 5.81
N SER A 65 9.03 -9.36 5.77
CA SER A 65 7.89 -9.38 6.70
C SER A 65 6.75 -10.33 6.31
N GLY A 66 6.82 -10.98 5.14
CA GLY A 66 5.73 -11.81 4.62
C GLY A 66 4.51 -11.01 4.12
N LEU A 67 4.60 -9.67 4.05
CA LEU A 67 3.52 -8.82 3.56
C LEU A 67 3.23 -9.08 2.07
N GLY A 68 4.26 -9.34 1.27
CA GLY A 68 4.10 -9.74 -0.14
C GLY A 68 3.27 -11.02 -0.32
N ASP A 69 3.43 -12.00 0.57
CA ASP A 69 2.66 -13.26 0.54
C ASP A 69 1.20 -13.03 0.95
N ALA A 70 0.97 -12.19 1.97
CA ALA A 70 -0.38 -11.80 2.39
C ALA A 70 -1.13 -11.02 1.30
N VAL A 71 -0.43 -10.11 0.61
CA VAL A 71 -0.97 -9.37 -0.54
C VAL A 71 -1.32 -10.32 -1.68
N SER A 72 -0.42 -11.24 -2.03
CA SER A 72 -0.61 -12.19 -3.12
C SER A 72 -1.77 -13.17 -2.85
N SER A 73 -1.87 -13.70 -1.63
CA SER A 73 -2.92 -14.65 -1.24
C SER A 73 -4.32 -14.05 -1.20
N THR A 74 -4.43 -12.73 -0.94
CA THR A 74 -5.70 -11.99 -0.91
C THR A 74 -6.03 -11.31 -2.25
N GLN A 75 -5.17 -11.49 -3.27
CA GLN A 75 -5.22 -10.78 -4.54
C GLN A 75 -5.24 -9.24 -4.37
N SER A 76 -4.65 -8.77 -3.27
CA SER A 76 -4.52 -7.36 -2.95
C SER A 76 -3.44 -6.70 -3.80
N ARG A 77 -3.39 -5.37 -3.74
CA ARG A 77 -2.38 -4.55 -4.41
C ARG A 77 -1.48 -3.92 -3.37
N MET A 78 -0.24 -3.61 -3.72
CA MET A 78 0.69 -2.96 -2.81
C MET A 78 1.47 -1.84 -3.48
N ILE A 79 1.62 -0.73 -2.76
CA ILE A 79 2.49 0.39 -3.10
C ILE A 79 3.53 0.49 -1.99
N ILE A 80 4.80 0.34 -2.34
CA ILE A 80 5.93 0.51 -1.43
C ILE A 80 6.51 1.91 -1.63
N ILE A 81 6.49 2.71 -0.58
CA ILE A 81 7.09 4.04 -0.51
C ILE A 81 8.46 3.89 0.16
N ASP A 82 9.53 4.04 -0.61
CA ASP A 82 10.92 3.82 -0.17
C ASP A 82 11.79 5.05 -0.49
N GLN A 83 12.68 5.43 0.43
CA GLN A 83 13.62 6.54 0.25
C GLN A 83 14.82 6.15 -0.61
N GLU A 84 15.29 4.90 -0.50
CA GLU A 84 16.59 4.50 -1.08
C GLU A 84 16.48 3.82 -2.44
N VAL A 85 15.26 3.43 -2.86
CA VAL A 85 14.98 2.66 -4.10
C VAL A 85 16.04 1.57 -4.30
N SER A 86 16.14 0.67 -3.33
CA SER A 86 17.04 -0.48 -3.42
C SER A 86 16.32 -1.60 -4.17
N ALA A 87 16.45 -1.57 -5.50
CA ALA A 87 15.98 -2.59 -6.46
C ALA A 87 14.47 -2.87 -6.51
N GLU A 88 13.95 -3.16 -7.71
CA GLU A 88 12.64 -3.78 -7.87
C GLU A 88 12.71 -5.21 -7.32
N PRO A 89 12.02 -5.55 -6.22
CA PRO A 89 11.82 -6.92 -5.77
C PRO A 89 11.00 -7.63 -6.84
N GLY A 90 11.67 -8.43 -7.66
CA GLY A 90 11.09 -9.17 -8.78
C GLY A 90 10.08 -10.26 -8.41
N SER A 91 9.44 -10.17 -7.24
CA SER A 91 8.73 -11.30 -6.61
C SER A 91 7.29 -11.01 -6.21
N VAL A 92 6.85 -9.75 -6.12
CA VAL A 92 5.48 -9.43 -5.66
C VAL A 92 4.58 -9.04 -6.82
N LEU A 93 3.67 -9.93 -7.20
CA LEU A 93 2.58 -9.65 -8.15
C LEU A 93 1.72 -8.49 -7.60
N HIS A 94 1.31 -7.57 -8.48
CA HIS A 94 0.52 -6.38 -8.14
C HIS A 94 1.20 -5.41 -7.14
N CYS A 95 2.53 -5.30 -7.22
CA CYS A 95 3.30 -4.31 -6.48
C CYS A 95 3.74 -3.12 -7.34
N ARG A 96 3.80 -1.92 -6.75
CA ARG A 96 4.37 -0.70 -7.31
C ARG A 96 5.29 -0.04 -6.30
N TYR A 97 6.26 0.71 -6.82
CA TYR A 97 7.24 1.45 -6.01
C TYR A 97 7.05 2.93 -6.23
N LEU A 98 7.09 3.67 -5.14
CA LEU A 98 7.06 5.12 -5.13
C LEU A 98 8.28 5.60 -4.36
N LYS A 99 9.14 6.38 -5.00
CA LYS A 99 10.32 6.93 -4.32
C LYS A 99 9.89 8.09 -3.43
N ALA A 100 10.32 8.09 -2.17
CA ALA A 100 10.26 9.26 -1.31
C ALA A 100 11.48 10.19 -1.54
N PRO A 101 11.31 11.54 -1.49
CA PRO A 101 10.04 12.24 -1.34
C PRO A 101 9.16 12.13 -2.60
N PHE A 102 7.84 12.06 -2.41
CA PHE A 102 6.86 11.96 -3.49
C PHE A 102 5.88 13.14 -3.45
N THR A 103 5.10 13.29 -4.52
CA THR A 103 4.01 14.27 -4.59
C THR A 103 2.65 13.55 -4.54
N THR A 104 1.59 14.27 -4.17
CA THR A 104 0.20 13.80 -4.27
C THR A 104 -0.10 13.23 -5.66
N GLU A 105 0.36 13.89 -6.73
CA GLU A 105 0.20 13.42 -8.11
C GLU A 105 0.91 12.07 -8.33
N SER A 106 2.12 11.90 -7.82
CA SER A 106 2.86 10.64 -7.96
C SER A 106 2.18 9.48 -7.22
N LEU A 107 1.59 9.73 -6.05
CA LEU A 107 0.85 8.72 -5.31
C LEU A 107 -0.48 8.37 -6.00
N THR A 108 -1.25 9.37 -6.44
CA THR A 108 -2.50 9.16 -7.18
C THR A 108 -2.26 8.42 -8.50
N GLN A 109 -1.16 8.71 -9.20
CA GLN A 109 -0.76 7.95 -10.38
C GLN A 109 -0.48 6.48 -10.03
N ALA A 110 0.28 6.21 -8.96
CA ALA A 110 0.55 4.85 -8.51
C ALA A 110 -0.74 4.09 -8.14
N LEU A 111 -1.70 4.76 -7.49
CA LEU A 111 -3.02 4.21 -7.17
C LEU A 111 -3.84 3.90 -8.42
N SER A 112 -3.85 4.81 -9.40
CA SER A 112 -4.61 4.65 -10.66
C SER A 112 -4.10 3.53 -11.55
N THR A 113 -2.80 3.20 -11.46
CA THR A 113 -2.17 2.16 -12.28
C THR A 113 -2.78 0.77 -12.02
N PHE A 114 -3.43 0.59 -10.88
CA PHE A 114 -4.14 -0.65 -10.57
C PHE A 114 -5.61 -0.64 -11.00
N SER A 115 -6.19 0.53 -11.28
CA SER A 115 -7.60 0.67 -11.67
C SER A 115 -7.90 0.15 -13.09
N ASP A 116 -6.89 0.05 -13.96
CA ASP A 116 -7.05 -0.31 -15.39
C ASP A 116 -7.14 -1.82 -15.71
N VAL A 117 -7.18 -2.71 -14.71
CA VAL A 117 -7.29 -4.18 -14.96
C VAL A 117 -8.74 -4.68 -14.94
N ALA A 118 -9.71 -3.79 -15.17
CA ALA A 118 -11.13 -4.13 -15.32
C ALA A 118 -11.67 -3.65 -16.67
N GLN A 119 -11.12 -4.17 -17.77
CA GLN A 119 -11.78 -4.20 -19.08
C GLN A 119 -11.67 -5.59 -19.69
#